data_AF-A0A6P9EZ67-F1
#
_entry.id   AF-A0A6P9EZ67-F1
#
_cell.length_a   1.000
_cell.length_b   1.000
_cell.length_c   1.000
_cell.angle_alpha   90.00
_cell.angle_beta   90.00
_cell.angle_gamma   90.00
#
_symmetry.space_group_name_H-M   'P 1'
#
loop_
_entity.id
_entity.type
_entity.pdbx_description
1 polymer ?
#
loop_
_entity_poly.entity_id
_entity_poly.type
_entity_poly.pdbx_seq_one_letter_code
_entity_poly.pdbx_strand_id
1 'polypeptide(L)'
;MGQLRIQDEELASTHPGRRLRLLLQQHVPSDLEGAKQRLRRFQDLRKGPPLSPWDFEHLLLTGLSCVYRLHEASEAEERGRWAQVFALLAQETLWDLCKGFCPQGQPPSLGPWALILDPFP
;
A
#
# COMPACT_ATOMS: atom_id res chain seq x y z
N MET A 1 -39.78 9.29 11.29
CA MET A 1 -38.95 8.40 10.44
C MET A 1 -39.11 8.85 8.99
N GLY A 2 -38.21 9.70 8.50
CA GLY A 2 -38.24 10.14 7.09
C GLY A 2 -37.39 9.20 6.24
N GLN A 3 -38.01 8.48 5.30
CA GLN A 3 -37.27 7.74 4.28
C GLN A 3 -36.82 8.72 3.20
N LEU A 4 -35.51 8.98 3.16
CA LEU A 4 -34.86 9.76 2.11
C LEU A 4 -34.84 8.92 0.83
N ARG A 5 -35.76 9.20 -0.10
CA ARG A 5 -35.76 8.59 -1.44
C ARG A 5 -34.79 9.36 -2.31
N ILE A 6 -33.57 8.83 -2.42
CA ILE A 6 -32.53 9.33 -3.31
C ILE A 6 -32.99 9.09 -4.76
N GLN A 7 -33.07 10.15 -5.57
CA GLN A 7 -33.45 10.06 -6.99
C GLN A 7 -32.28 9.54 -7.84
N ASP A 8 -32.58 8.99 -9.02
CA ASP A 8 -31.63 8.35 -9.93
C ASP A 8 -30.46 9.27 -10.35
N GLU A 9 -30.65 10.59 -10.35
CA GLU A 9 -29.63 11.58 -10.70
C GLU A 9 -28.48 11.64 -9.67
N GLU A 10 -28.78 11.46 -8.37
CA GLU A 10 -27.75 11.35 -7.32
C GLU A 10 -27.09 9.96 -7.29
N LEU A 11 -27.78 8.91 -7.75
CA LEU A 11 -27.17 7.58 -7.93
C LEU A 11 -26.26 7.56 -9.16
N ALA A 12 -26.61 8.27 -10.24
CA ALA A 12 -25.76 8.44 -11.42
C ALA A 12 -24.50 9.26 -11.09
N SER A 13 -24.60 10.30 -10.25
CA SER A 13 -23.44 11.09 -9.82
C SER A 13 -22.47 10.30 -8.93
N THR A 14 -22.96 9.30 -8.19
CA THR A 14 -22.14 8.40 -7.38
C THR A 14 -21.58 7.20 -8.15
N HIS A 15 -22.03 6.96 -9.39
CA HIS A 15 -21.57 5.84 -10.21
C HIS A 15 -20.04 5.85 -10.47
N PRO A 16 -19.40 6.98 -10.82
CA PRO A 16 -17.94 7.05 -10.93
C PRO A 16 -17.23 6.70 -9.62
N GLY A 17 -17.74 7.19 -8.48
CA GLY A 17 -17.20 6.89 -7.15
C GLY A 17 -17.33 5.42 -6.76
N ARG A 18 -18.49 4.81 -7.03
CA ARG A 18 -18.71 3.36 -6.82
C ARG A 18 -17.78 2.53 -7.70
N ARG A 19 -17.61 2.90 -8.97
CA ARG A 19 -16.70 2.22 -9.90
C ARG A 19 -15.24 2.33 -9.43
N LEU A 20 -14.81 3.52 -9.03
CA LEU A 20 -13.46 3.73 -8.48
C LEU A 20 -13.26 2.90 -7.21
N ARG A 21 -14.23 2.88 -6.30
CA ARG A 21 -14.17 2.05 -5.09
C ARG A 21 -14.02 0.56 -5.42
N LEU A 22 -14.79 0.04 -6.37
CA LEU A 22 -14.70 -1.37 -6.80
C LEU A 22 -13.32 -1.68 -7.40
N LEU A 23 -12.79 -0.77 -8.23
CA LEU A 23 -11.44 -0.90 -8.78
C LEU A 23 -10.40 -0.93 -7.65
N LEU A 24 -10.46 0.02 -6.72
CA LEU A 24 -9.53 0.06 -5.59
C LEU A 24 -9.64 -1.21 -4.73
N GLN A 25 -10.84 -1.72 -4.45
CA GLN A 25 -11.03 -2.96 -3.69
C GLN A 25 -10.38 -4.19 -4.35
N GLN A 26 -10.32 -4.23 -5.68
CA GLN A 26 -9.62 -5.28 -6.42
C GLN A 26 -8.10 -5.09 -6.38
N HIS A 27 -7.64 -3.84 -6.45
CA HIS A 27 -6.23 -3.52 -6.64
C HIS A 27 -5.48 -3.25 -5.35
N VAL A 28 -6.16 -3.07 -4.22
CA VAL A 28 -5.60 -2.59 -2.96
C VAL A 28 -6.07 -3.49 -1.82
N PRO A 29 -5.18 -3.90 -0.88
CA PRO A 29 -5.61 -4.71 0.24
C PRO A 29 -6.56 -3.93 1.13
N SER A 30 -7.64 -4.59 1.54
CA SER A 30 -8.66 -4.04 2.42
C SER A 30 -8.23 -4.03 3.88
N ASP A 31 -7.24 -4.82 4.28
CA ASP A 31 -6.84 -4.99 5.69
C ASP A 31 -5.33 -5.19 5.84
N LEU A 32 -4.89 -5.18 7.10
CA LEU A 32 -3.49 -5.23 7.47
C LEU A 32 -2.82 -6.54 7.01
N GLU A 33 -3.53 -7.67 7.07
CA GLU A 33 -2.95 -8.96 6.66
C GLU A 33 -2.81 -9.07 5.15
N GLY A 34 -3.77 -8.55 4.39
CA GLY A 34 -3.65 -8.41 2.94
C GLY A 34 -2.45 -7.53 2.55
N ALA A 35 -2.21 -6.44 3.30
CA ALA A 35 -1.06 -5.57 3.07
C ALA A 35 0.27 -6.28 3.41
N LYS A 36 0.35 -6.99 4.53
CA LYS A 36 1.53 -7.81 4.89
C LYS A 36 1.79 -8.92 3.89
N GLN A 37 0.76 -9.58 3.37
CA GLN A 37 0.92 -10.65 2.38
C GLN A 37 1.50 -10.11 1.07
N ARG A 38 1.06 -8.93 0.63
CA ARG A 38 1.66 -8.25 -0.53
C ARG A 38 3.09 -7.84 -0.27
N LEU A 39 3.37 -7.27 0.91
CA LEU A 39 4.73 -6.91 1.30
C LEU A 39 5.67 -8.11 1.23
N ARG A 40 5.29 -9.26 1.81
CA ARG A 40 6.07 -10.50 1.73
C ARG A 40 6.35 -10.90 0.28
N ARG A 41 5.33 -10.83 -0.59
CA ARG A 41 5.51 -11.12 -2.03
C ARG A 41 6.53 -10.19 -2.69
N PHE A 42 6.51 -8.89 -2.39
CA PHE A 42 7.50 -7.95 -2.94
C PHE A 42 8.92 -8.21 -2.41
N GLN A 43 9.04 -8.57 -1.13
CA GLN A 43 10.31 -8.95 -0.51
C GLN A 43 10.91 -10.21 -1.17
N ASP A 44 10.09 -11.20 -1.49
CA ASP A 44 10.52 -12.41 -2.20
C ASP A 44 11.06 -12.08 -3.61
N LEU A 45 10.51 -11.06 -4.25
CA LEU A 45 10.91 -10.58 -5.58
C LEU A 45 12.13 -9.65 -5.58
N ARG A 46 12.69 -9.33 -4.41
CA ARG A 46 13.79 -8.36 -4.28
C ARG A 46 15.04 -8.75 -5.06
N LYS A 47 15.39 -10.04 -5.11
CA LYS A 47 16.57 -10.56 -5.82
C LYS A 47 16.36 -10.70 -7.34
N GLY A 48 15.14 -10.49 -7.83
CA GLY A 48 14.77 -10.64 -9.23
C GLY A 48 15.00 -9.37 -10.07
N PRO A 49 14.57 -9.37 -11.35
CA PRO A 49 14.53 -8.17 -12.17
C PRO A 49 13.62 -7.08 -11.55
N PRO A 50 13.65 -5.85 -12.06
CA PRO A 50 12.66 -4.83 -11.72
C PRO A 50 11.25 -5.37 -11.86
N LEU A 51 10.34 -4.93 -10.98
CA LEU A 51 8.95 -5.31 -11.02
C LEU A 51 8.34 -4.92 -12.38
N SER A 52 7.34 -5.69 -12.81
CA SER A 52 6.52 -5.28 -13.94
C SER A 52 5.81 -3.95 -13.61
N PRO A 53 5.44 -3.13 -14.60
CA PRO A 53 4.70 -1.88 -14.34
C PRO A 53 3.43 -2.11 -13.49
N TRP A 54 2.76 -3.23 -13.73
CA TRP A 54 1.57 -3.64 -12.97
C TRP A 54 1.88 -3.96 -11.50
N ASP A 55 2.93 -4.75 -11.26
CA ASP A 55 3.33 -5.10 -9.88
C ASP A 55 3.85 -3.86 -9.13
N PHE A 56 4.54 -2.96 -9.82
CA PHE A 56 5.01 -1.70 -9.25
C PHE A 56 3.84 -0.76 -8.93
N GLU A 57 2.82 -0.68 -9.78
CA GLU A 57 1.58 0.05 -9.48
C GLU A 57 0.89 -0.54 -8.23
N HIS A 58 0.79 -1.86 -8.13
CA HIS A 58 0.26 -2.51 -6.94
C HIS A 58 1.07 -2.21 -5.67
N LEU A 59 2.40 -2.13 -5.78
CA LEU A 59 3.28 -1.72 -4.67
C LEU A 59 2.93 -0.31 -4.19
N LEU A 60 2.84 0.65 -5.11
CA LEU A 60 2.51 2.04 -4.80
C LEU A 60 1.10 2.20 -4.23
N LEU A 61 0.09 1.58 -4.85
CA LEU A 61 -1.29 1.64 -4.38
C LEU A 61 -1.46 0.98 -3.00
N THR A 62 -0.71 -0.08 -2.73
CA THR A 62 -0.68 -0.70 -1.39
C THR A 62 -0.09 0.27 -0.37
N GLY A 63 1.01 0.95 -0.70
CA GLY A 63 1.60 1.99 0.15
C GLY A 63 0.63 3.14 0.44
N LEU A 64 -0.07 3.65 -0.58
CA LEU A 64 -1.08 4.70 -0.42
C LEU A 64 -2.24 4.26 0.50
N SER A 65 -2.69 3.01 0.36
CA SER A 65 -3.68 2.42 1.25
C SER A 65 -3.22 2.40 2.70
N CYS A 66 -1.97 2.02 2.95
CA CYS A 66 -1.42 2.03 4.30
C CYS A 66 -1.42 3.45 4.90
N VAL A 67 -1.13 4.50 4.11
CA VAL A 67 -1.23 5.89 4.59
C VAL A 67 -2.67 6.27 4.93
N TYR A 68 -3.62 5.91 4.06
CA TYR A 68 -5.04 6.14 4.33
C TYR A 68 -5.51 5.43 5.60
N ARG A 69 -5.15 4.15 5.76
CA ARG A 69 -5.48 3.35 6.94
C ARG A 69 -4.79 3.86 8.21
N LEU A 70 -3.55 4.30 8.10
CA LEU A 70 -2.83 4.97 9.19
C LEU A 70 -3.54 6.23 9.66
N HIS A 71 -4.12 6.99 8.73
CA HIS A 71 -4.91 8.17 9.05
C HIS A 71 -6.24 7.80 9.73
N GLU A 72 -6.95 6.79 9.22
CA GLU A 72 -8.22 6.31 9.78
C GLU A 72 -8.08 5.63 11.15
N ALA A 73 -6.96 4.96 11.42
CA ALA A 73 -6.78 4.15 12.63
C ALA A 73 -6.87 4.99 13.90
N SER A 74 -7.76 4.56 14.81
CA SER A 74 -8.05 5.25 16.08
C SER A 74 -7.08 4.88 17.20
N GLU A 75 -6.54 3.65 17.17
CA GLU A 75 -5.66 3.14 18.23
C GLU A 75 -4.19 3.27 17.87
N ALA A 76 -3.35 3.64 18.84
CA ALA A 76 -1.91 3.82 18.63
C ALA A 76 -1.22 2.53 18.16
N GLU A 77 -1.64 1.36 18.66
CA GLU A 77 -1.10 0.07 18.23
C GLU A 77 -1.42 -0.22 16.76
N GLU A 78 -2.68 0.00 16.35
CA GLU A 78 -3.09 -0.17 14.96
C GLU A 78 -2.33 0.78 14.03
N ARG A 79 -2.19 2.04 14.42
CA ARG A 79 -1.38 3.04 13.70
C ARG A 79 0.06 2.57 13.55
N GLY A 80 0.66 2.06 14.63
CA GLY A 80 2.03 1.53 14.60
C GLY A 80 2.20 0.40 13.58
N ARG A 81 1.26 -0.55 13.53
CA ARG A 81 1.28 -1.66 12.57
C ARG A 81 1.14 -1.18 11.12
N TRP A 82 0.26 -0.22 10.84
CA TRP A 82 0.13 0.36 9.49
C TRP A 82 1.36 1.16 9.08
N ALA A 83 1.93 1.95 10.00
CA ALA A 83 3.17 2.70 9.75
C ALA A 83 4.35 1.77 9.45
N GLN A 84 4.47 0.66 10.17
CA GLN A 84 5.50 -0.36 9.91
C GLN A 84 5.37 -0.94 8.50
N VAL A 85 4.18 -1.38 8.11
CA VAL A 85 3.95 -1.93 6.76
C VAL A 85 4.23 -0.88 5.68
N PHE A 86 3.79 0.37 5.88
CA PHE A 86 4.08 1.47 4.96
C PHE A 86 5.58 1.70 4.78
N ALA A 87 6.34 1.78 5.88
CA ALA A 87 7.77 2.03 5.84
C ALA A 87 8.53 0.89 5.11
N LEU A 88 8.10 -0.36 5.31
CA LEU A 88 8.65 -1.51 4.58
C LEU A 88 8.30 -1.47 3.08
N LEU A 89 7.08 -1.09 2.70
CA LEU A 89 6.70 -0.92 1.28
C LEU A 89 7.48 0.23 0.61
N ALA A 90 7.74 1.33 1.34
CA ALA A 90 8.59 2.41 0.85
C ALA A 90 10.03 1.90 0.61
N GLN A 91 10.52 1.03 1.48
CA GLN A 91 11.81 0.37 1.28
C GLN A 91 11.80 -0.52 0.03
N GLU A 92 10.77 -1.35 -0.19
CA GLU A 92 10.67 -2.16 -1.41
C GLU A 92 10.58 -1.30 -2.67
N THR A 93 9.91 -0.14 -2.59
CA THR A 93 9.82 0.80 -3.71
C THR A 93 11.21 1.31 -4.09
N LEU A 94 12.00 1.72 -3.11
CA LEU A 94 13.38 2.15 -3.34
C LEU A 94 14.25 1.01 -3.86
N TRP A 95 14.10 -0.21 -3.31
CA TRP A 95 14.81 -1.38 -3.82
C TRP A 95 14.51 -1.64 -5.28
N ASP A 96 13.23 -1.57 -5.68
CA ASP A 96 12.86 -1.85 -7.05
C ASP A 96 13.38 -0.79 -8.03
N LEU A 97 13.20 0.49 -7.71
CA LEU A 97 13.72 1.61 -8.51
C LEU A 97 15.25 1.59 -8.64
N CYS A 98 15.93 0.97 -7.68
CA CYS A 98 17.37 0.89 -7.61
C CYS A 98 17.96 -0.22 -8.52
N LYS A 99 17.16 -1.22 -8.91
CA LYS A 99 17.61 -2.33 -9.77
C LYS A 99 18.06 -1.79 -11.13
N GLY A 100 19.34 -1.97 -11.44
CA GLY A 100 19.95 -1.50 -12.69
C GLY A 100 20.45 -0.05 -12.66
N PHE A 101 20.22 0.70 -11.57
CA PHE A 101 20.60 2.11 -11.46
C PHE A 101 21.56 2.40 -10.30
N CYS A 102 21.52 1.64 -9.20
CA CYS A 102 22.40 1.89 -8.05
C CYS A 102 23.74 1.16 -8.12
N PRO A 103 24.81 1.74 -7.55
CA PRO A 103 26.06 1.03 -7.33
C PRO A 103 25.85 -0.14 -6.36
N GLN A 104 26.36 -1.33 -6.71
CA GLN A 104 26.21 -2.58 -5.95
C GLN A 104 24.77 -3.07 -5.75
N GLY A 105 23.79 -2.49 -6.45
CA GLY A 105 22.39 -2.91 -6.38
C GLY A 105 21.71 -2.67 -5.02
N GLN A 106 22.27 -1.79 -4.18
CA GLN A 106 21.69 -1.45 -2.88
C GLN A 106 21.08 -0.04 -2.91
N PRO A 107 19.81 0.14 -2.49
CA PRO A 107 19.21 1.47 -2.40
C PRO A 107 19.81 2.26 -1.24
N PRO A 108 19.75 3.60 -1.29
CA PRO A 108 20.08 4.43 -0.14
C PRO A 108 19.24 4.02 1.07
N SER A 109 19.90 3.84 2.21
CA SER A 109 19.25 3.59 3.49
C SER A 109 18.23 4.71 3.77
N LEU A 110 17.00 4.33 4.16
CA LEU A 110 15.95 5.27 4.61
C LEU A 110 16.28 5.96 5.96
N GLY A 111 17.51 5.80 6.47
CA GLY A 111 17.94 6.35 7.76
C GLY A 111 17.32 5.59 8.95
N PRO A 112 17.28 6.21 10.15
CA PRO A 112 16.86 5.56 11.41
C PRO A 112 15.45 4.93 11.37
N TRP A 113 14.59 5.38 10.46
CA TRP A 113 13.24 4.84 10.26
C TRP A 113 13.24 3.36 9.85
N ALA A 114 14.30 2.88 9.19
CA ALA A 114 14.44 1.47 8.82
C ALA A 114 14.86 0.57 10.00
N LEU A 115 15.50 1.14 11.04
CA LEU A 115 15.98 0.40 12.22
C LEU A 115 14.88 0.16 13.27
N ILE A 116 13.71 0.77 13.10
CA ILE A 116 12.52 0.55 13.95
C ILE A 116 11.73 -0.69 13.48
N LEU A 117 12.08 -1.22 12.30
CA LEU A 117 11.35 -2.30 11.65
C LEU A 117 12.12 -3.59 11.83
N ASP A 118 11.88 -4.28 12.96
CA ASP A 118 12.22 -5.70 13.01
C ASP A 118 11.46 -6.42 11.88
N PRO A 119 12.12 -7.28 11.09
CA PRO A 119 11.40 -8.21 10.25
C PRO A 119 10.54 -9.07 11.17
N PHE A 120 9.23 -9.12 10.88
CA PHE A 120 8.31 -10.01 11.58
C PHE A 120 8.95 -11.42 11.73
N PRO A 121 8.90 -12.06 12.92
CA PRO A 121 9.36 -13.43 13.07
C PRO A 121 8.56 -14.41 12.20
#